data_AF-A0A968M8M2-F1
#
_entry.id   AF-A0A968M8M2-F1
#
_cell.length_a   1.000
_cell.length_b   1.000
_cell.length_c   1.000
_cell.angle_alpha   90.00
_cell.angle_beta   90.00
_cell.angle_gamma   90.00
#
_symmetry.space_group_name_H-M   'P 1'
#
loop_
_entity.id
_entity.type
_entity.pdbx_description
1 polymer ?
#
loop_
_entity_poly.entity_id
_entity_poly.type
_entity_poly.pdbx_seq_one_letter_code
_entity_poly.pdbx_strand_id
1 'polypeptide(L)'
;MKFFKQSLFLLTILILTTLVISYEPQPEKVDASSIGYTTYQNKVFQNGQPLQLFGVNWFGFDDGGVRIHGSWQRSIHSMITQIKEFGFNAVRVPFCAKVMDNQNTDFVDYNLNPEYKNKKSLESLDIFLSDLAENDLYFILDHHSIDCQNVSPLWYDNDYSEDDWVGDLEFIAKGIVLIRILWELTLRTRITQVMGRTILNGE
;
A
#
# COMPACT_ATOMS: atom_id res chain seq x y z
N MET A 1 65.50 9.80 24.45
CA MET A 1 64.34 9.52 25.33
C MET A 1 63.03 10.26 25.00
N LYS A 2 62.99 11.22 24.06
CA LYS A 2 61.73 11.90 23.65
C LYS A 2 60.96 11.16 22.54
N PHE A 3 61.66 10.45 21.65
CA PHE A 3 61.03 9.72 20.54
C PHE A 3 60.17 8.51 20.94
N PHE A 4 60.49 7.84 22.05
CA PHE A 4 59.73 6.65 22.49
C PHE A 4 58.34 6.98 23.07
N LYS A 5 58.15 8.18 23.64
CA LYS A 5 56.86 8.59 24.23
C LYS A 5 55.84 9.04 23.18
N GLN A 6 56.28 9.64 22.07
CA GLN A 6 55.38 10.01 20.96
C GLN A 6 54.88 8.78 20.20
N SER A 7 55.72 7.75 20.05
CA SER A 7 55.33 6.51 19.38
C SER A 7 54.28 5.70 20.15
N LEU A 8 54.29 5.76 21.48
CA LEU A 8 53.31 5.06 22.31
C LEU A 8 51.95 5.79 22.36
N PHE A 9 51.95 7.11 22.20
CA PHE A 9 50.73 7.94 22.18
C PHE A 9 49.97 7.87 20.84
N LEU A 10 50.70 7.71 19.74
CA LEU A 10 50.11 7.47 18.41
C LEU A 10 49.51 6.06 18.29
N LEU A 11 50.10 5.05 18.95
CA LEU A 11 49.57 3.68 18.93
C LEU A 11 48.26 3.55 19.72
N THR A 12 48.10 4.27 20.83
CA THR A 12 46.86 4.25 21.62
C THR A 12 45.71 5.00 20.94
N ILE A 13 45.98 6.09 20.22
CA ILE A 13 44.94 6.79 19.43
C ILE A 13 44.47 5.93 18.26
N LEU A 14 45.39 5.22 17.59
CA LEU A 14 45.06 4.36 16.44
C LEU A 14 44.14 3.19 16.86
N ILE A 15 44.39 2.58 18.01
CA ILE A 15 43.58 1.46 18.54
C ILE A 15 42.20 1.94 19.04
N LEU A 16 42.10 3.17 19.57
CA LEU A 16 40.81 3.74 19.99
C LEU A 16 39.95 4.18 18.80
N THR A 17 40.54 4.61 17.68
CA THR A 17 39.79 4.98 16.46
C THR A 17 39.29 3.77 15.66
N THR A 18 39.94 2.62 15.74
CA THR A 18 39.47 1.39 15.05
C THR A 18 38.30 0.71 15.76
N LEU A 19 38.01 1.03 17.02
CA LEU A 19 36.85 0.48 17.73
C LEU A 19 35.52 1.21 17.42
N VAL A 20 35.57 2.36 16.74
CA VAL A 20 34.39 3.19 16.45
C VAL A 20 33.86 3.01 15.01
N ILE A 21 34.57 2.25 14.15
CA ILE A 21 34.26 2.18 12.70
C ILE A 21 33.47 0.92 12.28
N SER A 22 33.01 0.10 13.22
CA SER A 22 32.12 -1.02 12.84
C SER A 22 31.08 -1.34 13.93
N TYR A 23 30.35 -0.33 14.39
CA TYR A 23 29.00 -0.59 14.86
C TYR A 23 28.07 -0.48 13.65
N GLU A 24 28.09 -1.52 12.81
CA GLU A 24 26.96 -1.75 11.90
C GLU A 24 25.79 -2.16 12.81
N PRO A 25 24.72 -1.35 12.92
CA PRO A 25 23.54 -1.78 13.63
C PRO A 25 23.11 -3.11 13.01
N GLN A 26 23.16 -4.17 13.80
CA GLN A 26 22.72 -5.48 13.35
C GLN A 26 21.26 -5.32 12.91
N PRO A 27 20.92 -5.74 11.68
CA PRO A 27 19.57 -5.56 11.17
C PRO A 27 18.62 -6.25 12.13
N GLU A 28 17.66 -5.49 12.67
CA GLU A 28 16.77 -5.95 13.73
C GLU A 28 16.01 -7.18 13.22
N LYS A 29 16.31 -8.33 13.82
CA LYS A 29 15.73 -9.61 13.43
C LYS A 29 14.21 -9.51 13.67
N VAL A 30 13.40 -9.71 12.62
CA VAL A 30 11.93 -9.72 12.77
C VAL A 30 11.58 -10.72 13.86
N ASP A 31 10.99 -10.21 14.94
CA ASP A 31 10.53 -11.05 16.03
C ASP A 31 9.42 -11.96 15.49
N ALA A 32 9.59 -13.26 15.68
CA ALA A 32 8.56 -14.24 15.37
C ALA A 32 7.28 -14.02 16.21
N SER A 33 7.35 -13.16 17.24
CA SER A 33 6.21 -12.69 18.04
C SER A 33 5.56 -11.40 17.53
N SER A 34 6.08 -10.78 16.45
CA SER A 34 5.45 -9.60 15.85
C SER A 34 4.01 -9.91 15.44
N ILE A 35 3.10 -8.97 15.70
CA ILE A 35 1.69 -9.07 15.32
C ILE A 35 1.46 -8.07 14.17
N GLY A 36 0.76 -8.52 13.12
CA GLY A 36 0.50 -7.72 11.93
C GLY A 36 1.53 -7.94 10.84
N TYR A 37 1.87 -6.88 10.11
CA TYR A 37 2.77 -6.95 8.96
C TYR A 37 4.04 -6.14 9.20
N THR A 38 5.17 -6.71 8.82
CA THR A 38 6.49 -6.08 8.95
C THR A 38 7.30 -6.28 7.68
N THR A 39 8.32 -5.46 7.48
CA THR A 39 9.26 -5.60 6.37
C THR A 39 10.68 -5.78 6.89
N TYR A 40 11.45 -6.62 6.23
CA TYR A 40 12.86 -6.86 6.56
C TYR A 40 13.61 -7.40 5.36
N GLN A 41 14.78 -6.82 5.06
CA GLN A 41 15.63 -7.23 3.93
C GLN A 41 14.85 -7.43 2.61
N ASN A 42 14.04 -6.44 2.22
CA ASN A 42 13.20 -6.45 1.02
C ASN A 42 12.14 -7.56 0.97
N LYS A 43 11.75 -8.11 2.12
CA LYS A 43 10.68 -9.09 2.26
C LYS A 43 9.60 -8.54 3.16
N VAL A 44 8.39 -9.01 2.92
CA VAL A 44 7.22 -8.76 3.75
C VAL A 44 7.00 -9.97 4.64
N PHE A 45 6.56 -9.75 5.87
CA PHE A 45 6.23 -10.78 6.84
C PHE A 45 4.83 -10.52 7.40
N GLN A 46 4.07 -11.59 7.64
CA GLN A 46 2.85 -11.56 8.44
C GLN A 46 3.10 -12.39 9.70
N ASN A 47 2.94 -11.77 10.86
CA ASN A 47 3.15 -12.42 12.16
C ASN A 47 4.48 -13.19 12.23
N GLY A 48 5.56 -12.55 11.78
CA GLY A 48 6.91 -13.14 11.71
C GLY A 48 7.12 -14.21 10.62
N GLN A 49 6.11 -14.59 9.83
CA GLN A 49 6.24 -15.53 8.72
C GLN A 49 6.43 -14.78 7.39
N PRO A 50 7.41 -15.18 6.55
CA PRO A 50 7.57 -14.58 5.23
C PRO A 50 6.29 -14.67 4.40
N LEU A 51 5.87 -13.56 3.83
CA LEU A 51 4.69 -13.44 2.99
C LEU A 51 5.10 -13.02 1.58
N GLN A 52 4.78 -13.86 0.61
CA GLN A 52 4.86 -13.53 -0.81
C GLN A 52 3.45 -13.25 -1.34
N LEU A 53 3.29 -12.13 -2.03
CA LEU A 53 2.05 -11.76 -2.69
C LEU A 53 2.12 -12.14 -4.16
N PHE A 54 1.16 -12.95 -4.58
CA PHE A 54 0.81 -13.22 -5.96
C PHE A 54 -0.48 -12.44 -6.23
N GLY A 55 -0.29 -11.20 -6.67
CA GLY A 55 -1.38 -10.23 -6.77
C GLY A 55 -1.92 -10.05 -8.18
N VAL A 56 -3.22 -9.74 -8.26
CA VAL A 56 -3.87 -9.14 -9.44
C VAL A 56 -4.34 -7.72 -9.12
N ASN A 57 -4.52 -6.90 -10.15
CA ASN A 57 -5.23 -5.63 -10.01
C ASN A 57 -6.69 -5.83 -10.42
N TRP A 58 -7.63 -5.39 -9.60
CA TRP A 58 -9.05 -5.36 -9.95
C TRP A 58 -9.59 -3.95 -9.72
N PHE A 59 -9.76 -3.24 -10.82
CA PHE A 59 -10.12 -1.81 -10.85
C PHE A 59 -11.64 -1.61 -10.98
N GLY A 60 -12.07 -0.36 -10.80
CA GLY A 60 -13.44 0.08 -11.00
C GLY A 60 -13.96 1.03 -9.94
N PHE A 61 -13.40 1.01 -8.73
CA PHE A 61 -13.68 2.04 -7.72
C PHE A 61 -12.96 3.36 -8.01
N ASP A 62 -12.09 3.39 -9.03
CA ASP A 62 -11.28 4.52 -9.48
C ASP A 62 -11.85 5.22 -10.73
N ASP A 63 -13.05 4.83 -11.17
CA ASP A 63 -13.76 5.48 -12.28
C ASP A 63 -15.10 6.11 -11.85
N GLY A 64 -15.75 6.85 -12.76
CA GLY A 64 -17.00 7.55 -12.48
C GLY A 64 -18.18 6.67 -12.04
N GLY A 65 -18.13 5.35 -12.21
CA GLY A 65 -19.15 4.44 -11.71
C GLY A 65 -18.93 3.98 -10.27
N VAL A 66 -17.72 4.18 -9.72
CA VAL A 66 -17.32 3.85 -8.32
C VAL A 66 -17.81 2.47 -7.85
N ARG A 67 -17.60 1.47 -8.71
CA ARG A 67 -17.98 0.06 -8.48
C ARG A 67 -16.96 -0.86 -9.12
N ILE A 68 -16.75 -2.02 -8.52
CA ILE A 68 -15.83 -3.01 -9.08
C ILE A 68 -16.25 -3.45 -10.49
N HIS A 69 -15.31 -3.45 -11.45
CA HIS A 69 -15.62 -3.78 -12.83
C HIS A 69 -15.99 -5.25 -13.03
N GLY A 70 -16.86 -5.50 -14.00
CA GLY A 70 -17.37 -6.83 -14.34
C GLY A 70 -18.60 -7.26 -13.53
N SER A 71 -18.98 -6.50 -12.51
CA SER A 71 -20.17 -6.74 -11.66
C SER A 71 -21.51 -6.66 -12.42
N TRP A 72 -21.54 -6.12 -13.65
CA TRP A 72 -22.70 -6.19 -14.56
C TRP A 72 -22.83 -7.53 -15.30
N GLN A 73 -21.75 -8.31 -15.39
CA GLN A 73 -21.68 -9.51 -16.24
C GLN A 73 -21.41 -10.78 -15.44
N ARG A 74 -20.82 -10.64 -14.25
CA ARG A 74 -20.33 -11.74 -13.42
C ARG A 74 -20.71 -11.50 -11.97
N SER A 75 -20.93 -12.60 -11.25
CA SER A 75 -20.92 -12.56 -9.79
C SER A 75 -19.50 -12.26 -9.30
N ILE A 76 -19.37 -11.31 -8.37
CA ILE A 76 -18.11 -10.91 -7.74
C ILE A 76 -17.49 -12.12 -7.02
N HIS A 77 -18.30 -12.88 -6.27
CA HIS A 77 -17.85 -14.14 -5.64
C HIS A 77 -17.26 -15.12 -6.67
N SER A 78 -17.86 -15.26 -7.85
CA SER A 78 -17.31 -16.15 -8.90
C SER A 78 -15.94 -15.71 -9.41
N MET A 79 -15.69 -14.40 -9.46
CA MET A 79 -14.41 -13.83 -9.88
C MET A 79 -13.36 -14.00 -8.77
N ILE A 80 -13.73 -13.81 -7.50
CA ILE A 80 -12.87 -14.08 -6.33
C ILE A 80 -12.42 -15.55 -6.32
N THR A 81 -13.36 -16.49 -6.52
CA THR A 81 -13.03 -17.92 -6.63
C THR A 81 -12.05 -18.18 -7.78
N GLN A 82 -12.30 -17.60 -8.95
CA GLN A 82 -11.43 -17.75 -10.12
C GLN A 82 -10.01 -17.20 -9.88
N ILE A 83 -9.87 -16.06 -9.21
CA ILE A 83 -8.57 -15.50 -8.82
C ILE A 83 -7.78 -16.51 -7.97
N LYS A 84 -8.44 -17.14 -6.98
CA LYS A 84 -7.84 -18.17 -6.13
C LYS A 84 -7.48 -19.43 -6.90
N GLU A 85 -8.34 -19.90 -7.80
CA GLU A 85 -8.09 -21.09 -8.62
C GLU A 85 -6.86 -20.94 -9.52
N PHE A 86 -6.55 -19.72 -9.96
CA PHE A 86 -5.32 -19.42 -10.70
C PHE A 86 -4.07 -19.26 -9.80
N GLY A 87 -4.21 -19.43 -8.49
CA GLY A 87 -3.10 -19.39 -7.53
C GLY A 87 -2.72 -17.99 -7.04
N PHE A 88 -3.51 -16.96 -7.35
CA PHE A 88 -3.32 -15.64 -6.75
C PHE A 88 -3.83 -15.63 -5.31
N ASN A 89 -3.13 -14.89 -4.46
CA ASN A 89 -3.49 -14.74 -3.04
C ASN A 89 -3.72 -13.27 -2.64
N ALA A 90 -3.58 -12.32 -3.57
CA ALA A 90 -3.74 -10.91 -3.26
C ALA A 90 -4.49 -10.13 -4.37
N VAL A 91 -5.20 -9.08 -3.98
CA VAL A 91 -5.86 -8.15 -4.90
C VAL A 91 -5.47 -6.71 -4.56
N ARG A 92 -4.90 -6.00 -5.53
CA ARG A 92 -4.75 -4.55 -5.46
C ARG A 92 -6.05 -3.89 -5.95
N VAL A 93 -6.59 -3.00 -5.15
CA VAL A 93 -7.90 -2.37 -5.34
C VAL A 93 -7.72 -0.86 -5.50
N PRO A 94 -7.60 -0.36 -6.75
CA PRO A 94 -7.65 1.06 -7.06
C PRO A 94 -9.01 1.66 -6.68
N PHE A 95 -8.99 2.80 -5.98
CA PHE A 95 -10.17 3.62 -5.71
C PHE A 95 -9.85 5.11 -5.87
N CYS A 96 -10.84 5.94 -6.14
CA CYS A 96 -10.69 7.40 -6.16
C CYS A 96 -11.31 8.06 -4.93
N ALA A 97 -10.92 9.31 -4.64
CA ALA A 97 -11.42 10.06 -3.48
C ALA A 97 -12.96 10.13 -3.42
N LYS A 98 -13.65 10.22 -4.57
CA LYS A 98 -15.13 10.30 -4.60
C LYS A 98 -15.86 9.04 -4.10
N VAL A 99 -15.16 7.93 -3.83
CA VAL A 99 -15.75 6.82 -3.09
C VAL A 99 -16.18 7.27 -1.68
N MET A 100 -15.47 8.24 -1.09
CA MET A 100 -15.76 8.79 0.24
C MET A 100 -17.04 9.62 0.28
N ASP A 101 -17.45 10.20 -0.85
CA ASP A 101 -18.71 10.94 -0.97
C ASP A 101 -19.95 10.05 -0.84
N ASN A 102 -19.74 8.71 -0.79
CA ASN A 102 -20.79 7.71 -0.63
C ASN A 102 -21.96 7.92 -1.62
N GLN A 103 -21.60 8.18 -2.87
CA GLN A 103 -22.52 8.35 -3.98
C GLN A 103 -23.11 7.02 -4.46
N ASN A 104 -24.17 7.08 -5.27
CA ASN A 104 -24.78 5.89 -5.86
C ASN A 104 -23.80 5.20 -6.81
N THR A 105 -23.82 3.86 -6.81
CA THR A 105 -23.09 3.04 -7.78
C THR A 105 -23.98 2.72 -8.97
N ASP A 106 -23.42 2.70 -10.18
CA ASP A 106 -24.15 2.36 -11.39
C ASP A 106 -23.78 0.96 -11.94
N PHE A 107 -24.66 0.38 -12.75
CA PHE A 107 -24.39 -0.80 -13.58
C PHE A 107 -23.90 -2.06 -12.82
N VAL A 108 -24.44 -2.33 -11.64
CA VAL A 108 -24.30 -3.66 -11.00
C VAL A 108 -25.50 -4.53 -11.35
N ASP A 109 -25.28 -5.78 -11.77
CA ASP A 109 -26.38 -6.74 -11.91
C ASP A 109 -26.69 -7.35 -10.54
N TYR A 110 -27.78 -6.88 -9.93
CA TYR A 110 -28.22 -7.33 -8.60
C TYR A 110 -28.84 -8.73 -8.58
N ASN A 111 -29.10 -9.36 -9.74
CA ASN A 111 -29.43 -10.79 -9.76
C ASN A 111 -28.19 -11.64 -9.53
N LEU A 112 -27.01 -11.15 -9.97
CA LEU A 112 -25.72 -11.80 -9.77
C LEU A 112 -25.04 -11.38 -8.46
N ASN A 113 -25.31 -10.16 -7.98
CA ASN A 113 -24.67 -9.53 -6.82
C ASN A 113 -25.73 -8.84 -5.92
N PRO A 114 -26.69 -9.58 -5.33
CA PRO A 114 -27.81 -9.01 -4.59
C PRO A 114 -27.41 -8.19 -3.35
N GLU A 115 -26.27 -8.49 -2.73
CA GLU A 115 -25.70 -7.81 -1.57
C GLU A 115 -25.31 -6.35 -1.84
N TYR A 116 -25.06 -5.99 -3.11
CA TYR A 116 -24.77 -4.63 -3.54
C TYR A 116 -26.02 -3.79 -3.81
N LYS A 117 -27.22 -4.37 -3.68
CA LYS A 117 -28.48 -3.66 -3.96
C LYS A 117 -28.70 -2.52 -2.98
N ASN A 118 -28.95 -1.33 -3.50
CA ASN A 118 -29.10 -0.08 -2.75
C ASN A 118 -27.87 0.31 -1.92
N LYS A 119 -26.70 -0.25 -2.24
CA LYS A 119 -25.44 0.12 -1.61
C LYS A 119 -24.82 1.28 -2.36
N LYS A 120 -24.27 2.22 -1.61
CA LYS A 120 -23.50 3.33 -2.14
C LYS A 120 -22.03 2.94 -2.24
N SER A 121 -21.23 3.79 -2.86
CA SER A 121 -19.82 3.51 -3.20
C SER A 121 -18.98 3.06 -2.01
N LEU A 122 -19.09 3.72 -0.86
CA LEU A 122 -18.31 3.36 0.32
C LEU A 122 -18.75 2.01 0.91
N GLU A 123 -20.07 1.79 1.01
CA GLU A 123 -20.62 0.51 1.45
C GLU A 123 -20.26 -0.63 0.49
N SER A 124 -20.23 -0.35 -0.81
CA SER A 124 -19.86 -1.33 -1.84
C SER A 124 -18.38 -1.69 -1.76
N LEU A 125 -17.51 -0.72 -1.49
CA LEU A 125 -16.10 -0.99 -1.23
C LEU A 125 -15.93 -1.85 0.02
N ASP A 126 -16.63 -1.53 1.12
CA ASP A 126 -16.57 -2.29 2.37
C ASP A 126 -17.02 -3.75 2.21
N ILE A 127 -18.14 -3.98 1.50
CA ILE A 127 -18.61 -5.34 1.15
C ILE A 127 -17.55 -6.06 0.32
N PHE A 128 -17.00 -5.42 -0.70
CA PHE A 128 -15.99 -6.04 -1.56
C PHE A 128 -14.73 -6.45 -0.81
N LEU A 129 -14.22 -5.60 0.09
CA LEU A 129 -13.04 -5.91 0.90
C LEU A 129 -13.32 -7.03 1.91
N SER A 130 -14.53 -7.05 2.46
CA SER A 130 -14.99 -8.15 3.31
C SER A 130 -15.03 -9.47 2.53
N ASP A 131 -15.57 -9.48 1.31
CA ASP A 131 -15.59 -10.66 0.44
C ASP A 131 -14.19 -11.20 0.14
N LEU A 132 -13.22 -10.31 -0.14
CA LEU A 132 -11.83 -10.70 -0.35
C LEU A 132 -11.25 -11.39 0.88
N ALA A 133 -11.49 -10.83 2.06
CA ALA A 133 -10.93 -11.35 3.29
C ALA A 133 -11.57 -12.63 3.80
N GLU A 134 -12.90 -12.75 3.69
CA GLU A 134 -13.62 -13.99 3.98
C GLU A 134 -13.15 -15.14 3.07
N ASN A 135 -12.57 -14.80 1.92
CA ASN A 135 -11.96 -15.73 0.99
C ASN A 135 -10.44 -15.85 1.13
N ASP A 136 -9.86 -15.43 2.26
CA ASP A 136 -8.42 -15.53 2.54
C ASP A 136 -7.52 -14.86 1.48
N LEU A 137 -8.03 -13.83 0.78
CA LEU A 137 -7.22 -13.00 -0.10
C LEU A 137 -6.68 -11.80 0.70
N TYR A 138 -5.39 -11.54 0.55
CA TYR A 138 -4.82 -10.25 0.93
C TYR A 138 -5.37 -9.17 0.00
N PHE A 139 -5.47 -7.94 0.49
CA PHE A 139 -5.75 -6.81 -0.38
C PHE A 139 -4.86 -5.62 -0.07
N ILE A 140 -4.60 -4.83 -1.11
CA ILE A 140 -3.86 -3.57 -1.03
C ILE A 140 -4.78 -2.48 -1.59
N LEU A 141 -5.16 -1.54 -0.76
CA LEU A 141 -5.91 -0.37 -1.19
C LEU A 141 -4.97 0.64 -1.84
N ASP A 142 -5.41 1.17 -2.98
CA ASP A 142 -4.67 2.09 -3.82
C ASP A 142 -5.52 3.34 -4.04
N HIS A 143 -5.19 4.43 -3.34
CA HIS A 143 -5.79 5.73 -3.59
C HIS A 143 -5.27 6.25 -4.95
N HIS A 144 -5.99 5.91 -6.01
CA HIS A 144 -5.52 5.94 -7.38
C HIS A 144 -5.64 7.33 -8.04
N SER A 145 -6.70 8.06 -7.72
CA SER A 145 -7.02 9.35 -8.32
C SER A 145 -7.92 10.18 -7.41
N ILE A 146 -7.98 11.48 -7.67
CA ILE A 146 -8.90 12.39 -6.96
C ILE A 146 -10.27 12.36 -7.65
N ASP A 147 -10.32 12.59 -8.97
CA ASP A 147 -11.53 12.91 -9.71
C ASP A 147 -12.29 11.70 -10.31
N CYS A 148 -11.73 10.49 -10.20
CA CYS A 148 -12.17 9.26 -10.84
C CYS A 148 -12.13 9.27 -12.38
N GLN A 149 -11.26 10.10 -12.96
CA GLN A 149 -11.06 10.16 -14.40
C GLN A 149 -9.59 9.98 -14.78
N ASN A 150 -8.69 10.67 -14.08
CA ASN A 150 -7.26 10.66 -14.39
C ASN A 150 -6.42 10.54 -13.13
N VAL A 151 -5.26 9.88 -13.24
CA VAL A 151 -4.25 9.93 -12.18
C VAL A 151 -3.62 11.31 -12.18
N SER A 152 -3.84 12.06 -11.11
CA SER A 152 -3.26 13.39 -10.90
C SER A 152 -1.75 13.29 -10.72
N PRO A 153 -0.96 14.31 -11.11
CA PRO A 153 0.48 14.32 -10.89
C PRO A 153 0.86 14.44 -9.40
N LEU A 154 -0.08 14.91 -8.57
CA LEU A 154 0.06 15.12 -7.12
C LEU A 154 -1.14 14.51 -6.39
N TRP A 155 -1.01 14.33 -5.07
CA TRP A 155 -2.06 13.79 -4.19
C TRP A 155 -3.12 14.83 -3.77
N TYR A 156 -3.02 16.06 -4.27
CA TYR A 156 -3.96 17.16 -4.04
C TYR A 156 -4.14 17.99 -5.32
N ASP A 157 -5.20 18.78 -5.38
CA ASP A 157 -5.45 19.80 -6.39
C ASP A 157 -6.11 21.05 -5.77
N ASN A 158 -6.81 21.86 -6.57
CA ASN A 158 -7.46 23.09 -6.08
C ASN A 158 -8.73 22.82 -5.27
N ASP A 159 -9.37 21.67 -5.48
CA ASP A 159 -10.67 21.30 -4.91
C ASP A 159 -10.55 20.16 -3.89
N TYR A 160 -9.38 19.51 -3.79
CA TYR A 160 -9.06 18.44 -2.84
C TYR A 160 -7.66 18.66 -2.24
N SER A 161 -7.59 18.90 -0.93
CA SER A 161 -6.36 19.28 -0.23
C SER A 161 -5.53 18.07 0.22
N GLU A 162 -4.28 18.31 0.65
CA GLU A 162 -3.48 17.28 1.33
C GLU A 162 -4.12 16.81 2.63
N ASP A 163 -4.81 17.70 3.35
CA ASP A 163 -5.52 17.34 4.58
C ASP A 163 -6.72 16.42 4.28
N ASP A 164 -7.42 16.64 3.16
CA ASP A 164 -8.49 15.74 2.71
C ASP A 164 -7.91 14.36 2.35
N TRP A 165 -6.79 14.34 1.62
CA TRP A 165 -6.07 13.11 1.29
C TRP A 165 -5.65 12.30 2.53
N VAL A 166 -5.03 12.97 3.50
CA VAL A 166 -4.65 12.34 4.77
C VAL A 166 -5.90 11.88 5.54
N GLY A 167 -6.95 12.68 5.56
CA GLY A 167 -8.23 12.36 6.21
C GLY A 167 -8.85 11.08 5.65
N ASP A 168 -8.89 10.94 4.33
CA ASP A 168 -9.40 9.75 3.65
C ASP A 168 -8.56 8.51 3.97
N LEU A 169 -7.23 8.64 3.95
CA LEU A 169 -6.32 7.55 4.32
C LEU A 169 -6.50 7.13 5.78
N GLU A 170 -6.63 8.08 6.71
CA GLU A 170 -6.90 7.77 8.11
C GLU A 170 -8.26 7.11 8.31
N PHE A 171 -9.29 7.58 7.60
CA PHE A 171 -10.63 7.02 7.66
C PHE A 171 -10.64 5.56 7.21
N ILE A 172 -10.04 5.28 6.05
CA ILE A 172 -9.85 3.91 5.53
C ILE A 172 -9.07 3.08 6.54
N ALA A 173 -7.93 3.59 7.00
CA ALA A 173 -7.05 2.85 7.89
C ALA A 173 -7.73 2.49 9.21
N LYS A 174 -8.62 3.33 9.74
CA LYS A 174 -9.40 3.10 10.97
C LYS A 174 -10.65 2.24 10.74
N GLY A 175 -11.35 2.43 9.62
CA GLY A 175 -12.56 1.68 9.28
C GLY A 175 -12.30 0.21 8.98
N ILE A 176 -11.12 -0.10 8.43
CA ILE A 176 -10.76 -1.45 7.94
C ILE A 176 -9.83 -2.18 8.95
N VAL A 177 -9.76 -1.73 10.21
CA VAL A 177 -8.89 -2.33 11.26
C VAL A 177 -9.29 -3.77 11.63
N LEU A 178 -10.44 -4.28 11.21
CA LEU A 178 -10.84 -5.66 11.54
C LEU A 178 -10.37 -6.74 10.55
N ILE A 179 -9.76 -6.36 9.43
CA ILE A 179 -9.58 -7.29 8.32
C ILE A 179 -8.13 -7.22 7.79
N ARG A 180 -7.27 -8.15 8.23
CA ARG A 180 -5.98 -8.59 7.62
C ARG A 180 -5.30 -7.64 6.58
N ILE A 181 -5.05 -6.35 6.84
CA ILE A 181 -4.38 -5.46 5.86
C ILE A 181 -2.86 -5.53 5.96
N LEU A 182 -2.22 -5.93 4.86
CA LEU A 182 -0.84 -5.54 4.54
C LEU A 182 -0.78 -4.03 4.31
N TRP A 183 -0.16 -3.32 5.24
CA TRP A 183 0.12 -1.91 5.04
C TRP A 183 1.37 -1.73 4.17
N GLU A 184 1.15 -1.51 2.89
CA GLU A 184 2.01 -0.69 2.05
C GLU A 184 1.04 0.18 1.23
N LEU A 185 0.90 1.45 1.63
CA LEU A 185 0.28 2.45 0.76
C LEU A 185 0.98 2.36 -0.59
N THR A 186 0.24 2.11 -1.66
CA THR A 186 0.79 2.34 -2.99
C THR A 186 0.91 3.85 -3.18
N LEU A 187 1.87 4.51 -2.52
CA LEU A 187 2.08 5.97 -2.58
C LEU A 187 2.47 6.45 -3.98
N ARG A 188 2.66 5.55 -4.94
CA ARG A 188 3.15 5.86 -6.29
C ARG A 188 2.58 4.92 -7.32
N THR A 189 1.41 5.25 -7.84
CA THR A 189 1.01 4.73 -9.14
C THR A 189 1.42 5.73 -10.20
N ARG A 190 2.64 5.53 -10.75
CA ARG A 190 3.27 6.26 -11.87
C ARG A 190 3.70 7.72 -11.61
N ILE A 191 4.84 7.89 -10.92
CA ILE A 191 5.79 8.96 -11.27
C ILE A 191 6.59 8.48 -12.49
N THR A 192 5.98 8.55 -13.67
CA THR A 192 6.71 8.47 -14.94
C THR A 192 7.20 9.87 -15.33
N GLN A 193 8.47 10.13 -15.03
CA GLN A 193 9.42 10.88 -15.86
C GLN A 193 8.94 12.23 -16.45
N VAL A 194 9.02 13.30 -15.64
CA VAL A 194 9.46 14.62 -16.12
C VAL A 194 10.47 15.19 -15.13
N MET A 195 11.75 14.88 -15.38
CA MET A 195 12.90 15.79 -15.30
C MET A 195 14.20 14.98 -15.39
N GLY A 196 14.54 14.62 -16.62
CA GLY A 196 15.93 14.42 -17.00
C GLY A 196 16.55 15.76 -17.40
N ARG A 197 17.74 16.03 -16.84
CA ARG A 197 18.72 17.10 -17.20
C ARG A 197 18.35 18.55 -16.86
N THR A 198 19.05 19.09 -15.87
CA THR A 198 20.08 20.14 -16.04
C THR A 198 21.02 20.06 -14.81
N ILE A 199 22.20 19.44 -14.98
CA ILE A 199 23.54 20.06 -14.97
C ILE A 199 23.98 20.59 -13.59
N LEU A 200 25.16 20.10 -13.23
CA LEU A 200 26.06 20.46 -12.13
C LEU A 200 26.31 21.97 -11.95
N ASN A 201 26.85 22.28 -10.77
CA ASN A 201 27.46 23.52 -10.28
C ASN A 201 26.43 24.43 -9.58
N GLY A 202 26.58 24.80 -8.31
CA GLY A 202 27.83 25.10 -7.61
C GLY A 202 28.11 26.59 -7.71
N GLU A 203 27.26 27.39 -7.05
CA GLU A 203 27.48 28.69 -6.39
C GLU A 203 26.13 29.21 -5.86
#